data_AF-A0A3S0QFH9-F1
#
_entry.id   AF-A0A3S0QFH9-F1
#
_cell.length_a   1.000
_cell.length_b   1.000
_cell.length_c   1.000
_cell.angle_alpha   90.00
_cell.angle_beta   90.00
_cell.angle_gamma   90.00
#
_symmetry.space_group_name_H-M   'P 1'
#
loop_
_entity.id
_entity.type
_entity.pdbx_description
1 polymer ?
#
loop_
_entity_poly.entity_id
_entity_poly.type
_entity_poly.pdbx_seq_one_letter_code
_entity_poly.pdbx_strand_id
1 'polypeptide(L)'
;MLPASASRALLAGLLTTSFTASNPPQTTGGAAPAAVPVVPPATNERVYTGTIGPYPVVLNLELSDTTGRVTARYYYLRRGADLALTGSRWSDSLELGESAAPSYNGAYSEATAQIRARLHGDSLLTGYWQATGKARRLPLKLRRRRQAYDYAYAAKLSPGYWQGDLYVQPVRRTDDSPLFKPDPDEPEPTVDLYSDHRYPLVAGLADKQAEAALNDLLAQDANEWAPTRLHPAKSYAWLNPCYSHTTTLELLTPELVSIAREDRVDGCGSPGFQRQHEYTVLSMPGLRPLPLDALLQGDYRALFRRYFQQELAWVLTDLVDKADSDDPDEQCTRAHILQTINETVAAATTTEHMLLTHQGLVIHEFNLYEYCVGPGVYELNVLIPYAALRPYIRPNSALARALPAPARRP
;
A
#
# COMPACT_ATOMS: atom_id res chain seq x y z
N MET A 1 31.94 -30.30 -5.12
CA MET A 1 30.93 -31.30 -5.53
C MET A 1 30.14 -31.77 -4.30
N LEU A 2 29.03 -31.07 -4.03
CA LEU A 2 28.01 -31.41 -3.03
C LEU A 2 26.67 -31.13 -3.74
N PRO A 3 25.65 -32.02 -3.70
CA PRO A 3 24.44 -31.80 -4.47
C PRO A 3 23.55 -30.75 -3.82
N ALA A 4 22.99 -29.92 -4.69
CA ALA A 4 22.05 -28.85 -4.42
C ALA A 4 20.68 -29.37 -3.95
N SER A 5 20.11 -28.59 -3.02
CA SER A 5 18.70 -28.20 -2.92
C SER A 5 17.61 -29.22 -3.26
N ALA A 6 17.06 -29.85 -2.22
CA ALA A 6 15.74 -30.48 -2.27
C ALA A 6 14.65 -29.43 -2.01
N SER A 7 14.12 -28.83 -3.08
CA SER A 7 12.86 -28.08 -3.02
C SER A 7 11.70 -29.06 -2.90
N ARG A 8 11.13 -29.15 -1.69
CA ARG A 8 9.89 -29.89 -1.41
C ARG A 8 8.71 -29.19 -2.07
N ALA A 9 8.11 -29.86 -3.05
CA ALA A 9 6.75 -29.60 -3.51
C ALA A 9 5.77 -29.89 -2.35
N LEU A 10 5.06 -28.86 -1.87
CA LEU A 10 3.90 -29.03 -1.00
C LEU A 10 2.69 -29.31 -1.89
N LEU A 11 2.31 -30.60 -1.94
CA LEU A 11 1.10 -31.08 -2.59
C LEU A 11 -0.15 -30.44 -1.96
N ALA A 12 -0.99 -29.88 -2.81
CA ALA A 12 -2.41 -29.68 -2.54
C ALA A 12 -3.11 -31.05 -2.45
N GLY A 13 -3.26 -31.56 -1.22
CA GLY A 13 -4.08 -32.73 -0.91
C GLY A 13 -5.46 -32.31 -0.42
N LEU A 14 -6.48 -32.49 -1.25
CA LEU A 14 -7.88 -32.51 -0.82
C LEU A 14 -8.08 -33.67 0.17
N LEU A 15 -8.44 -33.35 1.41
CA LEU A 15 -9.07 -34.27 2.35
C LEU A 15 -10.53 -33.88 2.50
N THR A 16 -11.41 -34.57 1.79
CA THR A 16 -12.82 -34.72 2.18
C THR A 16 -12.89 -35.66 3.39
N THR A 17 -13.04 -35.09 4.58
CA THR A 17 -13.44 -35.83 5.78
C THR A 17 -14.93 -35.61 6.04
N SER A 18 -15.70 -36.67 5.85
CA SER A 18 -17.10 -36.76 6.26
C SER A 18 -17.15 -36.84 7.79
N PHE A 19 -17.50 -35.75 8.46
CA PHE A 19 -17.82 -35.77 9.89
C PHE A 19 -19.29 -36.18 10.07
N THR A 20 -19.51 -37.41 10.53
CA THR A 20 -20.74 -37.81 11.20
C THR A 20 -20.84 -37.08 12.54
N ALA A 21 -21.90 -36.29 12.71
CA ALA A 21 -22.18 -35.59 13.96
C ALA A 21 -22.61 -36.57 15.05
N SER A 22 -21.77 -36.74 16.07
CA SER A 22 -22.11 -37.32 17.36
C SER A 22 -22.42 -36.17 18.31
N ASN A 23 -23.68 -36.04 18.77
CA ASN A 23 -24.06 -35.02 19.74
C ASN A 23 -23.34 -35.25 21.09
N PRO A 24 -22.63 -34.26 21.65
CA PRO A 24 -22.16 -34.33 23.03
C PRO A 24 -23.32 -34.08 24.02
N PRO A 25 -23.21 -34.57 25.27
CA PRO A 25 -24.23 -34.38 26.30
C PRO A 25 -24.34 -32.90 26.70
N GLN A 26 -25.59 -32.43 26.83
CA GLN A 26 -25.93 -31.09 27.31
C GLN A 26 -25.53 -30.92 28.78
N THR A 27 -24.47 -30.15 29.03
CA THR A 27 -24.18 -29.55 30.34
C THR A 27 -25.01 -28.27 30.50
N THR A 28 -25.93 -28.27 31.45
CA THR A 28 -26.64 -27.09 31.92
C THR A 28 -25.67 -26.17 32.67
N GLY A 29 -25.04 -25.23 31.96
CA GLY A 29 -24.16 -24.19 32.51
C GLY A 29 -24.84 -22.83 32.53
N GLY A 30 -24.86 -22.18 33.70
CA GLY A 30 -25.51 -20.90 33.95
C GLY A 30 -25.03 -19.75 33.05
N ALA A 31 -25.95 -18.85 32.72
CA ALA A 31 -25.71 -17.66 31.93
C ALA A 31 -24.66 -16.76 32.58
N ALA A 32 -23.51 -16.60 31.92
CA ALA A 32 -22.54 -15.57 32.24
C ALA A 32 -23.18 -14.18 32.03
N PRO A 33 -22.99 -13.21 32.94
CA PRO A 33 -23.51 -11.86 32.77
C PRO A 33 -22.94 -11.24 31.50
N ALA A 34 -23.82 -10.66 30.67
CA ALA A 34 -23.43 -9.96 29.46
C ALA A 34 -22.41 -8.85 29.79
N ALA A 35 -21.27 -8.87 29.11
CA ALA A 35 -20.27 -7.83 29.22
C ALA A 35 -20.90 -6.47 28.87
N VAL A 36 -20.80 -5.51 29.79
CA VAL A 36 -21.22 -4.14 29.54
C VAL A 36 -20.30 -3.58 28.45
N PRO A 37 -20.84 -3.04 27.33
CA PRO A 37 -20.01 -2.45 26.29
C PRO A 37 -19.20 -1.31 26.90
N VAL A 38 -17.87 -1.43 26.84
CA VAL A 38 -16.94 -0.38 27.23
C VAL A 38 -17.08 0.74 26.20
N VAL A 39 -17.74 1.83 26.58
CA VAL A 39 -17.77 3.06 25.77
C VAL A 39 -16.36 3.64 25.78
N PRO A 40 -15.67 3.77 24.63
CA PRO A 40 -14.36 4.38 24.59
C PRO A 40 -14.43 5.82 25.16
N PRO A 41 -13.41 6.27 25.91
CA PRO A 41 -13.40 7.62 26.45
C PRO A 41 -13.58 8.63 25.31
N ALA A 42 -14.46 9.60 25.50
CA ALA A 42 -14.66 10.67 24.52
C ALA A 42 -13.34 11.43 24.34
N THR A 43 -12.70 11.28 23.19
CA THR A 43 -11.53 12.08 22.83
C THR A 43 -12.01 13.51 22.58
N ASN A 44 -11.30 14.53 23.09
CA ASN A 44 -11.58 15.95 22.83
C ASN A 44 -11.15 16.39 21.44
N GLU A 45 -11.26 15.48 20.48
CA GLU A 45 -10.84 15.64 19.11
C GLU A 45 -11.85 16.52 18.36
N ARG A 46 -11.35 17.57 17.70
CA ARG A 46 -12.17 18.52 16.96
C ARG A 46 -11.64 18.68 15.55
N VAL A 47 -12.47 18.34 14.58
CA VAL A 47 -12.12 18.45 13.15
C VAL A 47 -12.64 19.76 12.57
N TYR A 48 -11.78 20.48 11.87
CA TYR A 48 -12.11 21.70 11.14
C TYR A 48 -11.74 21.58 9.67
N THR A 49 -12.56 22.15 8.80
CA THR A 49 -12.37 22.13 7.34
C THR A 49 -12.55 23.53 6.77
N GLY A 50 -11.70 23.94 5.82
CA GLY A 50 -11.82 25.25 5.18
C GLY A 50 -10.60 25.59 4.36
N THR A 51 -10.11 26.84 4.44
CA THR A 51 -8.97 27.29 3.63
C THR A 51 -7.88 28.01 4.42
N ILE A 52 -6.65 27.95 3.88
CA ILE A 52 -5.52 28.82 4.17
C ILE A 52 -5.14 29.53 2.86
N GLY A 53 -5.44 30.81 2.74
CA GLY A 53 -5.41 31.52 1.48
C GLY A 53 -6.35 30.85 0.46
N PRO A 54 -5.86 30.53 -0.75
CA PRO A 54 -6.64 29.79 -1.75
C PRO A 54 -6.63 28.27 -1.54
N TYR A 55 -5.87 27.75 -0.57
CA TYR A 55 -5.64 26.31 -0.43
C TYR A 55 -6.65 25.70 0.53
N PRO A 56 -7.41 24.68 0.11
CA PRO A 56 -8.29 23.99 1.02
C PRO A 56 -7.46 23.12 1.97
N VAL A 57 -7.90 22.99 3.24
CA VAL A 57 -7.21 22.25 4.30
C VAL A 57 -8.19 21.55 5.24
N VAL A 58 -7.72 20.49 5.89
CA VAL A 58 -8.36 19.84 7.04
C VAL A 58 -7.42 19.94 8.24
N LEU A 59 -7.95 20.34 9.39
CA LEU A 59 -7.24 20.45 10.66
C LEU A 59 -7.92 19.55 11.69
N ASN A 60 -7.17 18.59 12.22
CA ASN A 60 -7.58 17.78 13.36
C ASN A 60 -6.92 18.34 14.62
N LEU A 61 -7.73 18.82 15.56
CA LEU A 61 -7.26 19.50 16.76
C LEU A 61 -7.52 18.62 17.98
N GLU A 62 -6.48 18.28 18.71
CA GLU A 62 -6.54 17.58 19.98
C GLU A 62 -6.22 18.57 21.10
N LEU A 63 -7.24 18.84 21.92
CA LEU A 63 -7.13 19.79 23.02
C LEU A 63 -6.79 19.05 24.31
N SER A 64 -5.64 19.37 24.91
CA SER A 64 -5.34 18.93 26.27
C SER A 64 -6.11 19.82 27.27
N ASP A 65 -6.98 19.21 28.05
CA ASP A 65 -7.78 19.92 29.06
C ASP A 65 -6.94 20.44 30.25
N THR A 66 -5.76 19.88 30.47
CA THR A 66 -4.97 20.09 31.70
C THR A 66 -3.81 21.06 31.55
N THR A 67 -3.26 21.23 30.34
CA THR A 67 -1.98 21.93 30.15
C THR A 67 -2.06 23.19 29.30
N GLY A 68 -3.22 23.48 28.69
CA GLY A 68 -3.34 24.53 27.67
C GLY A 68 -2.50 24.26 26.41
N ARG A 69 -1.81 23.11 26.35
CA ARG A 69 -1.09 22.62 25.18
C ARG A 69 -2.08 22.08 24.18
N VAL A 70 -1.82 22.36 22.91
CA VAL A 70 -2.63 21.86 21.81
C VAL A 70 -1.73 21.14 20.83
N THR A 71 -2.12 19.92 20.50
CA THR A 71 -1.58 19.17 19.38
C THR A 71 -2.59 19.23 18.25
N ALA A 72 -2.10 19.33 17.03
CA ALA A 72 -2.95 19.25 15.86
C ALA A 72 -2.21 18.56 14.73
N ARG A 73 -2.98 17.99 13.81
CA ARG A 73 -2.47 17.54 12.51
C ARG A 73 -3.25 18.28 11.45
N TYR A 74 -2.55 18.83 10.46
CA TYR A 74 -3.24 19.47 9.36
C TYR A 74 -2.71 19.02 8.01
N TYR A 75 -3.63 18.87 7.06
CA TYR A 75 -3.36 18.30 5.76
C TYR A 75 -3.52 19.37 4.67
N TYR A 76 -2.44 19.64 3.96
CA TYR A 76 -2.50 20.41 2.71
C TYR A 76 -2.97 19.53 1.58
N LEU A 77 -4.19 19.78 1.14
CA LEU A 77 -4.90 19.02 0.14
C LEU A 77 -4.31 19.05 -1.26
N ARG A 78 -3.28 19.85 -1.52
CA ARG A 78 -2.55 19.87 -2.80
C ARG A 78 -1.15 19.25 -2.70
N ARG A 79 -0.65 19.01 -1.48
CA ARG A 79 0.70 18.48 -1.26
C ARG A 79 0.73 17.08 -0.63
N GLY A 80 -0.42 16.55 -0.19
CA GLY A 80 -0.51 15.21 0.40
C GLY A 80 0.33 15.05 1.67
N ALA A 81 0.76 16.15 2.29
CA ALA A 81 1.62 16.13 3.46
C ALA A 81 0.77 16.26 4.72
N ASP A 82 0.98 15.32 5.63
CA ASP A 82 0.57 15.41 7.03
C ASP A 82 1.61 16.24 7.78
N LEU A 83 1.17 17.30 8.44
CA LEU A 83 2.05 18.18 9.19
C LEU A 83 1.60 18.23 10.64
N ALA A 84 2.52 17.83 11.52
CA ALA A 84 2.34 17.94 12.96
C ALA A 84 2.40 19.41 13.36
N LEU A 85 1.40 19.82 14.14
CA LEU A 85 1.28 21.12 14.75
C LEU A 85 1.33 20.98 16.26
N THR A 86 2.14 21.80 16.91
CA THR A 86 2.14 21.88 18.37
C THR A 86 2.11 23.33 18.80
N GLY A 87 1.45 23.60 19.91
CA GLY A 87 1.46 24.94 20.47
C GLY A 87 0.54 25.08 21.66
N SER A 88 -0.04 26.26 21.77
CA SER A 88 -0.71 26.71 22.98
C SER A 88 -2.06 27.32 22.65
N ARG A 89 -3.01 27.16 23.57
CA ARG A 89 -4.31 27.82 23.53
C ARG A 89 -4.46 28.75 24.72
N TRP A 90 -4.92 29.96 24.45
CA TRP A 90 -5.27 30.95 25.47
C TRP A 90 -6.68 31.47 25.19
N SER A 91 -7.65 31.06 26.00
CA SER A 91 -9.07 31.42 25.83
C SER A 91 -9.61 31.00 24.46
N ASP A 92 -9.91 31.98 23.61
CA ASP A 92 -10.34 31.85 22.22
C ASP A 92 -9.19 31.89 21.23
N SER A 93 -7.96 32.16 21.65
CA SER A 93 -6.79 32.27 20.77
C SER A 93 -5.98 30.98 20.75
N LEU A 94 -5.51 30.63 19.57
CA LEU A 94 -4.73 29.43 19.26
C LEU A 94 -3.46 29.83 18.52
N GLU A 95 -2.31 29.43 19.04
CA GLU A 95 -1.02 29.58 18.37
C GLU A 95 -0.40 28.21 18.21
N LEU A 96 -0.23 27.78 16.96
CA LEU A 96 0.37 26.49 16.61
C LEU A 96 1.62 26.74 15.76
N GLY A 97 2.73 26.11 16.12
CA GLY A 97 3.91 25.97 15.28
C GLY A 97 3.79 24.73 14.41
N GLU A 98 4.08 24.89 13.12
CA GLU A 98 4.20 23.81 12.16
C GLU A 98 5.62 23.29 12.13
N SER A 99 5.83 22.08 12.64
CA SER A 99 7.09 21.37 12.49
C SER A 99 6.99 20.45 11.29
N ALA A 100 7.89 20.62 10.32
CA ALA A 100 8.13 19.55 9.36
C ALA A 100 8.71 18.35 10.11
N ALA A 101 8.30 17.13 9.77
CA ALA A 101 8.95 15.94 10.30
C ALA A 101 10.47 16.08 10.07
N PRO A 102 11.31 15.75 11.08
CA PRO A 102 12.76 15.86 10.92
C PRO A 102 13.22 15.02 9.74
N SER A 103 14.17 15.53 8.96
CA SER A 103 14.82 14.74 7.91
C SER A 103 15.74 13.72 8.56
N TYR A 104 15.29 12.48 8.77
CA TYR A 104 16.02 11.23 9.10
C TYR A 104 17.05 11.24 10.27
N ASN A 105 17.48 12.40 10.77
CA ASN A 105 18.62 12.61 11.66
C ASN A 105 18.25 13.63 12.74
N GLY A 106 17.37 13.25 13.67
CA GLY A 106 17.27 13.68 15.09
C GLY A 106 17.42 15.15 15.54
N ALA A 107 17.64 16.13 14.67
CA ALA A 107 17.74 17.53 15.04
C ALA A 107 16.34 18.15 15.06
N TYR A 108 15.98 18.76 16.19
CA TYR A 108 14.77 19.57 16.35
C TYR A 108 14.50 20.39 15.09
N SER A 109 13.37 20.13 14.42
CA SER A 109 12.99 20.93 13.26
C SER A 109 12.51 22.29 13.74
N GLU A 110 13.15 23.35 13.26
CA GLU A 110 12.62 24.69 13.41
C GLU A 110 11.20 24.72 12.83
N ALA A 111 10.29 25.40 13.52
CA ALA A 111 8.94 25.58 13.01
C ALA A 111 9.04 26.21 11.61
N THR A 112 8.51 25.53 10.59
CA THR A 112 8.52 26.00 9.19
C THR A 112 7.45 27.05 8.95
N ALA A 113 6.42 27.06 9.78
CA ALA A 113 5.38 28.07 9.80
C ALA A 113 4.69 28.18 11.16
N GLN A 114 3.85 29.20 11.29
CA GLN A 114 3.00 29.44 12.44
C GLN A 114 1.56 29.68 12.00
N ILE A 115 0.63 29.07 12.71
CA ILE A 115 -0.80 29.36 12.64
C ILE A 115 -1.18 30.15 13.88
N ARG A 116 -1.75 31.34 13.66
CA ARG A 116 -2.37 32.13 14.72
C ARG A 116 -3.84 32.31 14.38
N ALA A 117 -4.70 31.74 15.21
CA ALA A 117 -6.13 31.72 14.97
C ALA A 117 -6.94 32.09 16.22
N ARG A 118 -8.14 32.59 16.00
CA ARG A 118 -9.19 32.79 16.98
C ARG A 118 -10.32 31.82 16.72
N LEU A 119 -10.78 31.22 17.79
CA LEU A 119 -11.89 30.29 17.86
C LEU A 119 -13.15 31.08 18.22
N HIS A 120 -14.05 31.24 17.25
CA HIS A 120 -15.33 31.89 17.44
C HIS A 120 -16.37 30.85 17.90
N GLY A 121 -16.53 30.76 19.22
CA GLY A 121 -17.35 29.74 19.85
C GLY A 121 -16.74 28.36 19.63
N ASP A 122 -17.55 27.40 19.18
CA ASP A 122 -17.09 26.03 18.93
C ASP A 122 -17.10 25.66 17.44
N SER A 123 -17.40 26.59 16.55
CA SER A 123 -17.80 26.27 15.17
C SER A 123 -16.90 26.84 14.08
N LEU A 124 -16.08 27.84 14.38
CA LEU A 124 -15.32 28.59 13.39
C LEU A 124 -13.94 28.98 13.93
N LEU A 125 -12.90 28.59 13.22
CA LEU A 125 -11.52 29.04 13.41
C LEU A 125 -11.21 30.09 12.33
N THR A 126 -10.80 31.30 12.71
CA THR A 126 -10.32 32.31 11.74
C THR A 126 -8.97 32.86 12.17
N GLY A 127 -8.12 33.26 11.23
CA GLY A 127 -6.80 33.77 11.58
C GLY A 127 -5.88 33.89 10.39
N TYR A 128 -4.62 33.56 10.60
CA TYR A 128 -3.65 33.50 9.52
C TYR A 128 -2.61 32.39 9.74
N TRP A 129 -2.08 31.93 8.62
CA TRP A 129 -0.88 31.12 8.53
C TRP A 129 0.28 32.00 8.04
N GLN A 130 1.47 31.78 8.56
CA GLN A 130 2.67 32.53 8.18
C GLN A 130 3.89 31.60 8.17
N ALA A 131 4.56 31.47 7.03
CA ALA A 131 5.85 30.79 6.94
C ALA A 131 6.92 31.52 7.76
N THR A 132 7.78 30.75 8.43
CA THR A 132 8.90 31.29 9.20
C THR A 132 9.86 32.05 8.28
N GLY A 133 10.31 33.21 8.73
CA GLY A 133 11.18 34.11 7.94
C GLY A 133 10.49 34.80 6.75
N LYS A 134 9.17 34.63 6.55
CA LYS A 134 8.40 35.33 5.51
C LYS A 134 7.42 36.31 6.13
N ALA A 135 7.30 37.50 5.53
CA ALA A 135 6.35 38.53 5.96
C ALA A 135 4.91 38.24 5.50
N ARG A 136 4.74 37.45 4.42
CA ARG A 136 3.42 37.19 3.83
C ARG A 136 2.58 36.31 4.77
N ARG A 137 1.37 36.78 5.07
CA ARG A 137 0.34 36.04 5.80
C ARG A 137 -0.72 35.52 4.84
N LEU A 138 -1.18 34.29 5.05
CA LEU A 138 -2.32 33.71 4.34
C LEU A 138 -3.53 33.66 5.27
N PRO A 139 -4.70 34.18 4.86
CA PRO A 139 -5.88 34.16 5.71
C PRO A 139 -6.37 32.74 5.96
N LEU A 140 -6.65 32.39 7.20
CA LEU A 140 -7.18 31.10 7.61
C LEU A 140 -8.67 31.24 7.95
N LYS A 141 -9.49 30.32 7.44
CA LYS A 141 -10.91 30.22 7.78
C LYS A 141 -11.39 28.77 7.72
N LEU A 142 -11.61 28.15 8.88
CA LEU A 142 -12.01 26.76 9.02
C LEU A 142 -13.30 26.64 9.83
N ARG A 143 -14.20 25.73 9.44
CA ARG A 143 -15.43 25.45 10.16
C ARG A 143 -15.37 24.08 10.81
N ARG A 144 -15.86 23.95 12.04
CA ARG A 144 -15.94 22.67 12.75
C ARG A 144 -16.88 21.73 12.02
N ARG A 145 -16.51 20.47 11.95
CA ARG A 145 -17.36 19.35 11.54
C ARG A 145 -17.87 18.62 12.78
N ARG A 146 -19.11 18.14 12.71
CA ARG A 146 -19.76 17.40 13.81
C ARG A 146 -19.28 15.95 13.93
N GLN A 147 -18.65 15.41 12.89
CA GLN A 147 -18.12 14.05 12.88
C GLN A 147 -16.69 14.04 13.40
N ALA A 148 -16.35 12.99 14.17
CA ALA A 148 -14.96 12.61 14.45
C ALA A 148 -14.20 12.45 13.13
N TYR A 149 -12.87 12.56 13.18
CA TYR A 149 -12.00 12.54 12.01
C TYR A 149 -12.24 11.29 11.16
N ASP A 150 -12.99 11.46 10.07
CA ASP A 150 -13.16 10.46 9.05
C ASP A 150 -11.96 10.57 8.10
N TYR A 151 -11.01 9.65 8.23
CA TYR A 151 -9.90 9.52 7.29
C TYR A 151 -10.43 9.45 5.84
N ALA A 152 -11.63 8.88 5.60
CA ALA A 152 -12.27 8.84 4.29
C ALA A 152 -12.80 10.21 3.80
N TYR A 153 -12.94 11.21 4.66
CA TYR A 153 -13.24 12.60 4.29
C TYR A 153 -11.99 13.44 4.07
N ALA A 154 -10.97 13.31 4.94
CA ALA A 154 -9.64 13.89 4.70
C ALA A 154 -8.99 13.31 3.43
N ALA A 155 -9.43 12.13 3.04
CA ALA A 155 -9.15 11.47 1.79
C ALA A 155 -9.78 12.14 0.56
N LYS A 156 -11.12 12.32 0.53
CA LYS A 156 -11.82 13.18 -0.47
C LYS A 156 -11.19 14.57 -0.62
N LEU A 157 -10.55 14.96 0.48
CA LEU A 157 -9.61 16.02 0.70
C LEU A 157 -8.48 16.27 -0.31
N SER A 158 -7.60 15.25 -0.38
CA SER A 158 -6.20 15.27 -0.85
C SER A 158 -6.14 15.20 -2.38
N PRO A 159 -5.01 15.54 -3.05
CA PRO A 159 -4.95 15.53 -4.50
C PRO A 159 -4.88 14.08 -4.96
N GLY A 160 -6.02 13.54 -5.36
CA GLY A 160 -6.14 12.26 -6.04
C GLY A 160 -5.95 12.43 -7.55
N TYR A 161 -6.04 11.33 -8.26
CA TYR A 161 -6.11 11.28 -9.71
C TYR A 161 -7.40 10.59 -10.14
N TRP A 162 -7.82 10.85 -11.37
CA TRP A 162 -8.97 10.19 -11.96
C TRP A 162 -8.50 8.97 -12.74
N GLN A 163 -9.10 7.81 -12.46
CA GLN A 163 -8.93 6.57 -13.23
C GLN A 163 -10.27 6.26 -13.92
N GLY A 164 -10.42 6.72 -15.16
CA GLY A 164 -11.73 6.81 -15.80
C GLY A 164 -12.62 7.80 -15.06
N ASP A 165 -13.84 7.38 -14.70
CA ASP A 165 -14.82 8.19 -13.95
C ASP A 165 -14.67 8.06 -12.42
N LEU A 166 -13.62 7.40 -11.95
CA LEU A 166 -13.38 7.12 -10.52
C LEU A 166 -12.27 8.00 -9.97
N TYR A 167 -12.51 8.55 -8.79
CA TYR A 167 -11.50 9.33 -8.07
C TYR A 167 -10.72 8.39 -7.15
N VAL A 168 -9.41 8.31 -7.38
CA VAL A 168 -8.47 7.51 -6.60
C VAL A 168 -7.54 8.45 -5.86
N GLN A 169 -7.44 8.30 -4.55
CA GLN A 169 -6.63 9.21 -3.76
C GLN A 169 -5.64 8.46 -2.87
N PRO A 170 -4.33 8.73 -2.98
CA PRO A 170 -3.34 8.07 -2.15
C PRO A 170 -3.45 8.56 -0.71
N VAL A 171 -3.51 7.61 0.21
CA VAL A 171 -3.37 7.80 1.65
C VAL A 171 -1.96 7.42 2.03
N ARG A 172 -1.30 8.28 2.80
CA ARG A 172 -0.03 7.97 3.45
C ARG A 172 -0.30 7.83 4.94
N ARG A 173 0.08 6.69 5.50
CA ARG A 173 0.11 6.46 6.94
C ARG A 173 1.56 6.30 7.35
N THR A 174 2.09 7.32 8.01
CA THR A 174 3.32 7.22 8.78
C THR A 174 2.91 6.92 10.22
N ASP A 175 3.42 5.83 10.77
CA ASP A 175 3.44 5.65 12.22
C ASP A 175 4.83 6.07 12.70
N ASP A 176 4.90 7.24 13.33
CA ASP A 176 6.13 7.76 13.96
C ASP A 176 6.28 7.21 15.39
N SER A 177 5.39 6.30 15.82
CA SER A 177 5.49 5.63 17.11
C SER A 177 6.40 4.41 16.98
N PRO A 178 7.31 4.14 17.93
CA PRO A 178 8.06 2.89 17.92
C PRO A 178 7.07 1.71 17.93
N LEU A 179 7.04 0.95 16.83
CA LEU A 179 6.10 -0.18 16.61
C LEU A 179 6.22 -1.27 17.68
N PHE A 180 7.33 -1.28 18.42
CA PHE A 180 7.55 -2.14 19.58
C PHE A 180 7.83 -1.27 20.80
N LYS A 181 6.99 -1.39 21.83
CA LYS A 181 7.41 -1.02 23.18
C LYS A 181 8.42 -2.08 23.61
N PRO A 182 9.66 -1.72 23.98
CA PRO A 182 10.59 -2.69 24.51
C PRO A 182 9.99 -3.41 25.72
N ASP A 183 10.30 -4.70 25.82
CA ASP A 183 10.23 -5.39 27.10
C ASP A 183 11.09 -4.57 28.10
N PRO A 184 10.54 -4.10 29.23
CA PRO A 184 11.26 -3.23 30.16
C PRO A 184 12.55 -3.87 30.71
N ASP A 185 12.71 -5.19 30.59
CA ASP A 185 13.87 -5.95 31.06
C ASP A 185 14.93 -6.21 29.97
N GLU A 186 14.66 -5.86 28.70
CA GLU A 186 15.64 -5.95 27.60
C GLU A 186 16.34 -4.60 27.37
N PRO A 187 17.65 -4.59 27.05
CA PRO A 187 18.37 -3.34 26.77
C PRO A 187 17.65 -2.57 25.67
N GLU A 188 17.34 -1.30 25.92
CA GLU A 188 16.59 -0.43 25.02
C GLU A 188 17.05 -0.62 23.57
N PRO A 189 16.19 -1.14 22.67
CA PRO A 189 16.47 -1.07 21.25
C PRO A 189 16.48 0.42 20.90
N THR A 190 17.68 0.95 20.67
CA THR A 190 17.95 2.36 20.34
C THR A 190 17.53 2.74 18.91
N VAL A 191 16.61 1.96 18.33
CA VAL A 191 16.32 2.00 16.89
C VAL A 191 14.84 2.25 16.68
N ASP A 192 14.53 3.45 16.19
CA ASP A 192 13.22 3.81 15.68
C ASP A 192 12.95 3.01 14.39
N LEU A 193 11.91 2.19 14.39
CA LEU A 193 11.42 1.51 13.18
C LEU A 193 10.55 2.48 12.38
N TYR A 194 10.97 2.80 11.15
CA TYR A 194 10.19 3.64 10.24
C TYR A 194 9.37 2.76 9.30
N SER A 195 8.05 3.00 9.29
CA SER A 195 7.13 2.38 8.34
C SER A 195 6.35 3.43 7.55
N ASP A 196 6.38 3.35 6.23
CA ASP A 196 5.61 4.20 5.31
C ASP A 196 4.60 3.35 4.54
N HIS A 197 3.35 3.40 4.96
CA HIS A 197 2.27 2.66 4.30
C HIS A 197 1.47 3.58 3.40
N ARG A 198 1.34 3.19 2.12
CA ARG A 198 0.61 3.94 1.11
C ARG A 198 -0.46 3.06 0.48
N TYR A 199 -1.69 3.52 0.46
CA TYR A 199 -2.78 2.81 -0.23
C TYR A 199 -3.79 3.80 -0.82
N PRO A 200 -4.52 3.41 -1.87
CA PRO A 200 -5.52 4.28 -2.48
C PRO A 200 -6.85 4.20 -1.73
N LEU A 201 -7.58 5.30 -1.70
CA LEU A 201 -9.00 5.32 -1.39
C LEU A 201 -9.81 5.57 -2.65
N VAL A 202 -10.89 4.81 -2.78
CA VAL A 202 -11.80 4.81 -3.92
C VAL A 202 -13.07 5.57 -3.56
N ALA A 203 -13.45 6.49 -4.43
CA ALA A 203 -14.75 7.16 -4.37
C ALA A 203 -15.38 7.27 -5.76
N GLY A 204 -16.70 7.16 -5.81
CA GLY A 204 -17.50 7.30 -7.03
C GLY A 204 -18.04 6.00 -7.61
N LEU A 205 -17.86 4.86 -6.95
CA LEU A 205 -18.53 3.62 -7.38
C LEU A 205 -20.05 3.77 -7.22
N ALA A 206 -20.77 3.20 -8.18
CA ALA A 206 -22.23 3.15 -8.17
C ALA A 206 -22.76 2.31 -6.99
N ASP A 207 -22.08 1.20 -6.69
CA ASP A 207 -22.33 0.39 -5.51
C ASP A 207 -21.51 0.91 -4.32
N LYS A 208 -22.20 1.57 -3.37
CA LYS A 208 -21.58 2.13 -2.16
C LYS A 208 -21.17 1.11 -1.13
N GLN A 209 -21.78 -0.07 -1.13
CA GLN A 209 -21.35 -1.15 -0.25
C GLN A 209 -20.04 -1.75 -0.76
N ALA A 210 -19.92 -1.94 -2.07
CA ALA A 210 -18.66 -2.38 -2.69
C ALA A 210 -17.54 -1.35 -2.52
N GLU A 211 -17.85 -0.05 -2.60
CA GLU A 211 -16.91 1.05 -2.29
C GLU A 211 -16.36 0.97 -0.87
N ALA A 212 -17.26 0.83 0.11
CA ALA A 212 -16.86 0.69 1.51
C ALA A 212 -16.00 -0.56 1.71
N ALA A 213 -16.45 -1.72 1.21
CA ALA A 213 -15.72 -2.98 1.34
C ALA A 213 -14.32 -2.93 0.70
N LEU A 214 -14.17 -2.27 -0.46
CA LEU A 214 -12.87 -2.12 -1.11
C LEU A 214 -11.94 -1.22 -0.31
N ASN A 215 -12.45 -0.10 0.19
CA ASN A 215 -11.67 0.80 1.05
C ASN A 215 -11.26 0.13 2.36
N ASP A 216 -12.14 -0.68 2.96
CA ASP A 216 -11.85 -1.45 4.17
C ASP A 216 -10.74 -2.49 3.89
N LEU A 217 -10.80 -3.20 2.76
CA LEU A 217 -9.76 -4.14 2.35
C LEU A 217 -8.40 -3.43 2.18
N LEU A 218 -8.35 -2.31 1.45
CA LEU A 218 -7.11 -1.57 1.19
C LEU A 218 -6.51 -1.00 2.49
N ALA A 219 -7.36 -0.56 3.42
CA ALA A 219 -6.92 -0.11 4.73
C ALA A 219 -6.43 -1.27 5.61
N GLN A 220 -7.12 -2.43 5.59
CA GLN A 220 -6.73 -3.63 6.33
C GLN A 220 -5.37 -4.15 5.84
N ASP A 221 -5.18 -4.23 4.53
CA ASP A 221 -3.95 -4.67 3.89
C ASP A 221 -2.72 -3.85 4.36
N ALA A 222 -2.88 -2.52 4.37
CA ALA A 222 -1.87 -1.61 4.91
C ALA A 222 -1.59 -1.80 6.41
N ASN A 223 -2.60 -2.22 7.20
CA ASN A 223 -2.48 -2.40 8.65
C ASN A 223 -1.91 -3.76 9.05
N GLU A 224 -2.24 -4.83 8.32
CA GLU A 224 -1.83 -6.20 8.64
C GLU A 224 -0.39 -6.50 8.23
N TRP A 225 0.15 -5.77 7.27
CA TRP A 225 1.49 -6.02 6.76
C TRP A 225 2.58 -5.90 7.84
N ALA A 226 2.61 -4.77 8.56
CA ALA A 226 3.64 -4.50 9.57
C ALA A 226 3.75 -5.62 10.63
N PRO A 227 2.67 -6.03 11.33
CA PRO A 227 2.78 -7.06 12.35
C PRO A 227 3.03 -8.47 11.82
N THR A 228 2.58 -8.82 10.60
CA THR A 228 2.67 -10.20 10.09
C THR A 228 4.03 -10.53 9.48
N ARG A 229 4.69 -9.54 8.87
CA ARG A 229 5.97 -9.72 8.17
C ARG A 229 7.18 -9.26 9.01
N LEU A 230 6.99 -8.33 9.96
CA LEU A 230 8.06 -7.80 10.81
C LEU A 230 8.25 -8.57 12.13
N HIS A 231 7.84 -9.84 12.21
CA HIS A 231 7.94 -10.57 13.46
C HIS A 231 9.39 -10.55 13.99
N PRO A 232 9.65 -9.99 15.19
CA PRO A 232 11.01 -9.69 15.67
C PRO A 232 11.87 -10.96 15.81
N ALA A 233 11.24 -12.09 16.11
CA ALA A 233 11.94 -13.39 16.17
C ALA A 233 12.33 -14.01 14.81
N LYS A 234 11.85 -13.47 13.68
CA LYS A 234 12.06 -14.06 12.34
C LYS A 234 12.77 -13.17 11.34
N SER A 235 12.83 -11.86 11.60
CA SER A 235 13.50 -10.93 10.70
C SER A 235 14.92 -10.65 11.21
N TYR A 236 15.91 -10.69 10.31
CA TYR A 236 17.25 -10.15 10.56
C TYR A 236 17.24 -8.60 10.66
N ALA A 237 16.09 -8.01 11.03
CA ALA A 237 15.76 -6.59 11.06
C ALA A 237 16.39 -5.78 12.21
N TRP A 238 17.44 -6.29 12.84
CA TRP A 238 18.08 -5.71 14.03
C TRP A 238 19.00 -4.53 13.65
N LEU A 239 19.02 -4.13 12.38
CA LEU A 239 19.99 -3.19 11.78
C LEU A 239 19.34 -1.95 11.13
N ASN A 240 18.33 -1.35 11.75
CA ASN A 240 17.61 -0.19 11.20
C ASN A 240 16.99 -0.46 9.81
N PRO A 241 15.91 -1.22 9.65
CA PRO A 241 15.22 -1.28 8.36
C PRO A 241 14.14 -0.21 8.24
N CYS A 242 14.15 0.46 7.09
CA CYS A 242 13.20 1.45 6.63
C CYS A 242 12.23 0.68 5.73
N TYR A 243 10.99 0.52 6.19
CA TYR A 243 9.98 -0.24 5.45
C TYR A 243 9.04 0.68 4.72
N SER A 244 8.78 0.40 3.44
CA SER A 244 7.66 1.00 2.73
C SER A 244 6.79 -0.06 2.08
N HIS A 245 5.50 0.06 2.29
CA HIS A 245 4.49 -0.78 1.65
C HIS A 245 3.58 0.13 0.82
N THR A 246 3.51 -0.12 -0.48
CA THR A 246 2.69 0.67 -1.40
C THR A 246 1.69 -0.22 -2.11
N THR A 247 0.41 0.08 -1.95
CA THR A 247 -0.68 -0.52 -2.72
C THR A 247 -1.13 0.45 -3.83
N THR A 248 -1.35 -0.07 -5.04
CA THR A 248 -1.90 0.66 -6.19
C THR A 248 -3.06 -0.09 -6.85
N LEU A 249 -3.97 0.66 -7.48
CA LEU A 249 -5.09 0.10 -8.27
C LEU A 249 -4.77 0.24 -9.76
N GLU A 250 -4.44 -0.86 -10.39
CA GLU A 250 -3.97 -0.90 -11.77
C GLU A 250 -5.12 -0.98 -12.77
N LEU A 251 -6.23 -1.58 -12.31
CA LEU A 251 -7.49 -1.63 -13.03
C LEU A 251 -8.64 -1.62 -12.01
N LEU A 252 -9.62 -0.75 -12.21
CA LEU A 252 -10.85 -0.73 -11.43
C LEU A 252 -12.04 -0.59 -12.37
N THR A 253 -12.93 -1.57 -12.32
CA THR A 253 -14.16 -1.63 -13.13
C THR A 253 -15.33 -2.06 -12.25
N PRO A 254 -16.58 -1.97 -12.73
CA PRO A 254 -17.73 -2.52 -12.01
C PRO A 254 -17.64 -4.04 -11.76
N GLU A 255 -16.80 -4.75 -12.50
CA GLU A 255 -16.74 -6.23 -12.53
C GLU A 255 -15.54 -6.80 -11.78
N LEU A 256 -14.44 -6.04 -11.69
CA LEU A 256 -13.21 -6.47 -11.03
C LEU A 256 -12.33 -5.29 -10.64
N VAL A 257 -11.42 -5.56 -9.72
CA VAL A 257 -10.31 -4.69 -9.34
C VAL A 257 -9.00 -5.48 -9.40
N SER A 258 -7.95 -4.86 -9.93
CA SER A 258 -6.58 -5.39 -9.97
C SER A 258 -5.70 -4.52 -9.09
N ILE A 259 -5.10 -5.15 -8.09
CA ILE A 259 -4.31 -4.52 -7.03
C ILE A 259 -2.85 -4.96 -7.19
N ALA A 260 -1.94 -3.99 -7.21
CA ALA A 260 -0.51 -4.24 -7.06
C ALA A 260 -0.07 -3.77 -5.68
N ARG A 261 0.82 -4.55 -5.06
CA ARG A 261 1.48 -4.22 -3.80
C ARG A 261 2.98 -4.27 -4.05
N GLU A 262 3.68 -3.23 -3.65
CA GLU A 262 5.13 -3.19 -3.59
C GLU A 262 5.54 -3.10 -2.13
N ASP A 263 6.25 -4.12 -1.68
CA ASP A 263 6.95 -4.15 -0.41
C ASP A 263 8.40 -3.81 -0.67
N ARG A 264 8.89 -2.78 0.01
CA ARG A 264 10.28 -2.39 -0.08
C ARG A 264 10.89 -2.34 1.31
N VAL A 265 11.97 -3.09 1.45
CA VAL A 265 12.82 -3.10 2.64
C VAL A 265 14.12 -2.41 2.26
N ASP A 266 14.23 -1.15 2.67
CA ASP A 266 15.50 -0.45 2.64
C ASP A 266 16.21 -0.80 3.95
N GLY A 267 17.25 -1.64 3.92
CA GLY A 267 18.12 -1.72 5.10
C GLY A 267 18.74 -0.35 5.28
N CYS A 268 18.39 0.42 6.32
CA CYS A 268 18.97 1.73 6.58
C CYS A 268 20.43 1.55 7.04
N GLY A 269 21.30 1.22 6.08
CA GLY A 269 22.69 0.80 6.25
C GLY A 269 23.15 -0.31 5.29
N SER A 270 22.22 -1.02 4.63
CA SER A 270 22.53 -1.95 3.55
C SER A 270 22.79 -1.18 2.24
N PRO A 271 23.80 -1.54 1.43
CA PRO A 271 24.03 -0.91 0.14
C PRO A 271 22.92 -1.22 -0.89
N GLY A 272 22.02 -2.16 -0.60
CA GLY A 272 20.91 -2.55 -1.47
C GLY A 272 19.56 -2.57 -0.74
N PHE A 273 18.50 -2.44 -1.52
CA PHE A 273 17.11 -2.59 -1.07
C PHE A 273 16.55 -3.93 -1.56
N GLN A 274 15.61 -4.50 -0.81
CA GLN A 274 14.80 -5.62 -1.28
C GLN A 274 13.44 -5.10 -1.70
N ARG A 275 12.99 -5.48 -2.90
CA ARG A 275 11.62 -5.25 -3.37
C ARG A 275 10.92 -6.59 -3.57
N GLN A 276 9.72 -6.71 -3.04
CA GLN A 276 8.81 -7.80 -3.32
C GLN A 276 7.53 -7.18 -3.87
N HIS A 277 6.95 -7.78 -4.92
CA HIS A 277 5.63 -7.36 -5.36
C HIS A 277 4.62 -8.49 -5.26
N GLU A 278 3.39 -8.12 -4.94
CA GLU A 278 2.26 -9.02 -4.85
C GLU A 278 1.10 -8.48 -5.68
N TYR A 279 0.49 -9.34 -6.48
CA TYR A 279 -0.60 -8.96 -7.37
C TYR A 279 -1.86 -9.72 -7.00
N THR A 280 -2.98 -9.02 -7.01
CA THR A 280 -4.28 -9.66 -6.74
C THR A 280 -5.34 -9.08 -7.64
N VAL A 281 -6.05 -9.98 -8.33
CA VAL A 281 -7.27 -9.64 -9.06
C VAL A 281 -8.46 -10.12 -8.24
N LEU A 282 -9.42 -9.22 -7.97
CA LEU A 282 -10.62 -9.52 -7.22
C LEU A 282 -11.87 -9.23 -8.06
N SER A 283 -12.91 -10.04 -7.89
CA SER A 283 -14.23 -9.77 -8.48
C SER A 283 -14.91 -8.62 -7.75
N MET A 284 -15.66 -7.77 -8.45
CA MET A 284 -16.60 -6.83 -7.85
C MET A 284 -18.04 -7.34 -7.98
N PRO A 285 -18.95 -7.00 -7.05
CA PRO A 285 -18.72 -6.27 -5.79
C PRO A 285 -18.17 -7.15 -4.65
N GLY A 286 -18.09 -8.47 -4.83
CA GLY A 286 -17.84 -9.43 -3.74
C GLY A 286 -16.40 -9.56 -3.23
N LEU A 287 -15.44 -8.84 -3.83
CA LEU A 287 -14.01 -8.83 -3.52
C LEU A 287 -13.37 -10.23 -3.39
N ARG A 288 -13.79 -11.18 -4.22
CA ARG A 288 -13.26 -12.55 -4.20
C ARG A 288 -12.05 -12.68 -5.14
N PRO A 289 -10.95 -13.32 -4.72
CA PRO A 289 -9.83 -13.62 -5.62
C PRO A 289 -10.29 -14.32 -6.89
N LEU A 290 -9.84 -13.80 -8.03
CA LEU A 290 -10.08 -14.35 -9.37
C LEU A 290 -8.79 -14.97 -9.89
N PRO A 291 -8.61 -16.30 -9.78
CA PRO A 291 -7.48 -16.96 -10.40
C PRO A 291 -7.56 -16.86 -11.93
N LEU A 292 -6.43 -16.97 -12.63
CA LEU A 292 -6.39 -16.78 -14.08
C LEU A 292 -7.24 -17.76 -14.86
N ASP A 293 -7.41 -18.98 -14.36
CA ASP A 293 -8.29 -19.97 -14.94
C ASP A 293 -9.78 -19.60 -14.79
N ALA A 294 -10.17 -18.69 -13.89
CA ALA A 294 -11.51 -18.11 -13.87
C ALA A 294 -11.68 -17.00 -14.94
N LEU A 295 -10.59 -16.40 -15.40
CA LEU A 295 -10.59 -15.29 -16.37
C LEU A 295 -10.35 -15.76 -17.81
N LEU A 296 -9.50 -16.76 -17.97
CA LEU A 296 -8.95 -17.24 -19.23
C LEU A 296 -9.26 -18.72 -19.47
N GLN A 297 -9.30 -19.12 -20.74
CA GLN A 297 -9.56 -20.45 -21.26
C GLN A 297 -8.53 -20.83 -22.32
N GLY A 298 -8.50 -22.12 -22.65
CA GLY A 298 -7.58 -22.68 -23.64
C GLY A 298 -6.13 -22.63 -23.19
N ASP A 299 -5.21 -22.79 -24.14
CA ASP A 299 -3.76 -22.77 -23.88
C ASP A 299 -3.20 -21.34 -23.94
N TYR A 300 -3.62 -20.49 -23.01
CA TYR A 300 -3.07 -19.13 -22.86
C TYR A 300 -1.61 -19.15 -22.41
N ARG A 301 -1.11 -20.26 -21.84
CA ARG A 301 0.29 -20.40 -21.43
C ARG A 301 1.24 -20.38 -22.62
N ALA A 302 0.84 -20.95 -23.76
CA ALA A 302 1.61 -20.81 -25.00
C ALA A 302 1.71 -19.35 -25.48
N LEU A 303 0.64 -18.56 -25.32
CA LEU A 303 0.67 -17.12 -25.61
C LEU A 303 1.65 -16.40 -24.69
N PHE A 304 1.64 -16.73 -23.39
CA PHE A 304 2.49 -16.11 -22.38
C PHE A 304 3.97 -16.37 -22.71
N ARG A 305 4.34 -17.63 -22.95
CA ARG A 305 5.70 -18.00 -23.36
C ARG A 305 6.16 -17.23 -24.60
N ARG A 306 5.28 -17.05 -25.59
CA ARG A 306 5.62 -16.30 -26.81
C ARG A 306 5.95 -14.84 -26.52
N TYR A 307 5.08 -14.13 -25.77
CA TYR A 307 5.32 -12.74 -25.42
C TYR A 307 6.54 -12.58 -24.51
N PHE A 308 6.71 -13.51 -23.58
CA PHE A 308 7.86 -13.53 -22.70
C PHE A 308 9.16 -13.70 -23.48
N GLN A 309 9.24 -14.66 -24.41
CA GLN A 309 10.40 -14.85 -25.29
C GLN A 309 10.68 -13.63 -26.17
N GLN A 310 9.65 -12.90 -26.61
CA GLN A 310 9.81 -11.69 -27.42
C GLN A 310 10.45 -10.55 -26.62
N GLU A 311 9.94 -10.27 -25.42
CA GLU A 311 10.52 -9.24 -24.54
C GLU A 311 11.93 -9.63 -24.09
N LEU A 312 12.09 -10.89 -23.72
CA LEU A 312 13.36 -11.42 -23.26
C LEU A 312 14.41 -11.44 -24.38
N ALA A 313 14.06 -11.64 -25.65
CA ALA A 313 15.04 -11.58 -26.74
C ALA A 313 15.72 -10.21 -26.84
N TRP A 314 14.99 -9.13 -26.54
CA TRP A 314 15.55 -7.79 -26.50
C TRP A 314 16.49 -7.62 -25.30
N VAL A 315 16.04 -8.04 -24.10
CA VAL A 315 16.84 -7.98 -22.87
C VAL A 315 18.09 -8.86 -22.95
N LEU A 316 17.96 -10.07 -23.50
CA LEU A 316 19.04 -11.05 -23.66
C LEU A 316 20.18 -10.54 -24.50
N THR A 317 19.89 -9.76 -25.55
CA THR A 317 20.95 -9.20 -26.39
C THR A 317 21.85 -8.30 -25.54
N ASP A 318 21.27 -7.44 -24.71
CA ASP A 318 22.03 -6.54 -23.82
C ASP A 318 22.69 -7.27 -22.63
N LEU A 319 22.05 -8.29 -22.06
CA LEU A 319 22.59 -9.04 -20.91
C LEU A 319 23.71 -10.01 -21.31
N VAL A 320 23.55 -10.72 -22.43
CA VAL A 320 24.54 -11.70 -22.90
C VAL A 320 25.82 -11.01 -23.38
N ASP A 321 25.71 -9.84 -24.01
CA ASP A 321 26.86 -9.05 -24.45
C ASP A 321 27.68 -8.47 -23.28
N LYS A 322 27.12 -8.44 -22.07
CA LYS A 322 27.78 -7.98 -20.83
C LYS A 322 28.35 -9.12 -19.97
N ALA A 323 28.07 -10.37 -20.31
CA ALA A 323 28.58 -11.54 -19.58
C ALA A 323 30.03 -11.82 -20.04
N ASP A 324 30.99 -11.16 -19.41
CA ASP A 324 32.41 -11.15 -19.81
C ASP A 324 33.29 -12.21 -19.12
N SER A 325 32.70 -13.10 -18.32
CA SER A 325 33.47 -14.15 -17.63
C SER A 325 33.39 -15.49 -18.35
N ASP A 326 34.56 -15.95 -18.82
CA ASP A 326 34.79 -17.31 -19.31
C ASP A 326 35.10 -18.30 -18.16
N ASP A 327 35.04 -17.87 -16.90
CA ASP A 327 35.31 -18.74 -15.74
C ASP A 327 34.14 -19.73 -15.51
N PRO A 328 34.34 -21.05 -15.72
CA PRO A 328 33.29 -22.05 -15.57
C PRO A 328 32.82 -22.27 -14.12
N ASP A 329 33.60 -21.81 -13.13
CA ASP A 329 33.26 -21.90 -11.70
C ASP A 329 32.46 -20.68 -11.20
N GLU A 330 32.31 -19.64 -12.03
CA GLU A 330 31.45 -18.50 -11.72
C GLU A 330 29.98 -18.78 -12.10
N GLN A 331 29.07 -18.41 -11.20
CA GLN A 331 27.63 -18.41 -11.47
C GLN A 331 27.22 -17.40 -12.56
N CYS A 332 28.18 -16.72 -13.18
CA CYS A 332 27.98 -15.62 -14.10
C CYS A 332 28.44 -15.96 -15.53
N THR A 333 28.49 -17.25 -15.89
CA THR A 333 28.71 -17.65 -17.29
C THR A 333 27.47 -17.40 -18.15
N ARG A 334 27.70 -17.11 -19.42
CA ARG A 334 26.64 -17.05 -20.45
C ARG A 334 25.75 -18.29 -20.45
N ALA A 335 26.33 -19.48 -20.26
CA ALA A 335 25.58 -20.74 -20.26
C ALA A 335 24.60 -20.83 -19.08
N HIS A 336 25.05 -20.42 -17.88
CA HIS A 336 24.19 -20.35 -16.70
C HIS A 336 23.07 -19.30 -16.90
N ILE A 337 23.41 -18.11 -17.44
CA ILE A 337 22.44 -17.06 -17.80
C ILE A 337 21.32 -17.58 -18.67
N LEU A 338 21.68 -18.28 -19.75
CA LEU A 338 20.71 -18.87 -20.67
C LEU A 338 19.90 -20.01 -20.03
N GLN A 339 20.50 -20.81 -19.14
CA GLN A 339 19.79 -21.88 -18.45
C GLN A 339 18.71 -21.32 -17.51
N THR A 340 19.07 -20.41 -16.61
CA THR A 340 18.12 -19.80 -15.66
C THR A 340 17.00 -19.11 -16.41
N ILE A 341 17.33 -18.40 -17.49
CA ILE A 341 16.32 -17.79 -18.35
C ILE A 341 15.33 -18.81 -18.91
N ASN A 342 15.81 -19.97 -19.38
CA ASN A 342 14.92 -21.03 -19.86
C ASN A 342 14.05 -21.61 -18.74
N GLU A 343 14.60 -21.75 -17.54
CA GLU A 343 13.87 -22.18 -16.34
C GLU A 343 12.79 -21.16 -15.95
N THR A 344 13.12 -19.87 -15.96
CA THR A 344 12.22 -18.75 -15.74
C THR A 344 11.11 -18.71 -16.79
N VAL A 345 11.41 -18.82 -18.09
CA VAL A 345 10.41 -18.89 -19.16
C VAL A 345 9.45 -20.09 -18.98
N ALA A 346 9.96 -21.22 -18.49
CA ALA A 346 9.13 -22.38 -18.18
C ALA A 346 8.23 -22.12 -16.95
N ALA A 347 8.76 -21.45 -15.93
CA ALA A 347 8.08 -21.08 -14.70
C ALA A 347 7.06 -19.94 -14.89
N ALA A 348 7.27 -18.98 -15.79
CA ALA A 348 6.39 -17.84 -16.10
C ALA A 348 4.94 -18.23 -16.48
N THR A 349 4.68 -19.52 -16.68
CA THR A 349 3.34 -20.07 -16.86
C THR A 349 2.55 -20.26 -15.56
N THR A 350 3.18 -20.13 -14.39
CA THR A 350 2.55 -20.25 -13.07
C THR A 350 2.10 -18.88 -12.58
N THR A 351 0.79 -18.68 -12.70
CA THR A 351 -0.16 -17.65 -12.25
C THR A 351 0.14 -16.63 -11.13
N GLU A 352 1.29 -16.62 -10.46
CA GLU A 352 1.46 -15.91 -9.17
C GLU A 352 1.80 -14.42 -9.30
N HIS A 353 2.25 -13.95 -10.46
CA HIS A 353 2.66 -12.56 -10.65
C HIS A 353 2.01 -11.87 -11.85
N MET A 354 0.68 -11.85 -11.87
CA MET A 354 -0.06 -11.26 -12.99
C MET A 354 -0.97 -10.13 -12.55
N LEU A 355 -0.94 -9.08 -13.35
CA LEU A 355 -1.62 -7.83 -13.11
C LEU A 355 -2.47 -7.45 -14.32
N LEU A 356 -3.75 -7.13 -14.10
CA LEU A 356 -4.58 -6.55 -15.15
C LEU A 356 -4.46 -5.03 -15.12
N THR A 357 -4.21 -4.43 -16.27
CA THR A 357 -4.18 -2.98 -16.47
C THR A 357 -5.19 -2.57 -17.53
N HIS A 358 -5.28 -1.27 -17.81
CA HIS A 358 -6.08 -0.77 -18.94
C HIS A 358 -5.53 -1.18 -20.32
N GLN A 359 -4.25 -1.55 -20.40
CA GLN A 359 -3.58 -1.91 -21.66
C GLN A 359 -3.64 -3.41 -21.96
N GLY A 360 -3.65 -4.24 -20.92
CA GLY A 360 -3.60 -5.69 -21.07
C GLY A 360 -3.33 -6.41 -19.76
N LEU A 361 -2.87 -7.65 -19.89
CA LEU A 361 -2.32 -8.44 -18.79
C LEU A 361 -0.82 -8.21 -18.74
N VAL A 362 -0.31 -7.74 -17.61
CA VAL A 362 1.13 -7.67 -17.33
C VAL A 362 1.52 -8.91 -16.54
N ILE A 363 2.51 -9.64 -17.04
CA ILE A 363 3.20 -10.68 -16.28
C ILE A 363 4.46 -10.02 -15.76
N HIS A 364 4.57 -9.92 -14.44
CA HIS A 364 5.76 -9.38 -13.81
C HIS A 364 6.65 -10.52 -13.34
N GLU A 365 7.92 -10.52 -13.73
CA GLU A 365 8.88 -11.50 -13.24
C GLU A 365 10.10 -10.82 -12.63
N PHE A 366 10.53 -11.36 -11.49
CA PHE A 366 11.63 -10.85 -10.69
C PHE A 366 12.89 -11.67 -10.89
N ASN A 367 14.02 -11.01 -10.61
CA ASN A 367 15.30 -11.66 -10.33
C ASN A 367 15.89 -12.42 -11.51
N LEU A 368 15.80 -11.85 -12.72
CA LEU A 368 16.75 -12.18 -13.75
C LEU A 368 18.11 -11.60 -13.32
N TYR A 369 18.88 -12.38 -12.57
CA TYR A 369 20.28 -12.12 -12.23
C TYR A 369 20.57 -10.94 -11.30
N GLU A 370 20.49 -11.19 -10.00
CA GLU A 370 21.22 -10.38 -9.03
C GLU A 370 22.74 -10.63 -9.19
N TYR A 371 23.53 -9.57 -9.42
CA TYR A 371 25.00 -9.48 -9.34
C TYR A 371 25.88 -10.09 -10.44
N CYS A 372 25.36 -10.86 -11.41
CA CYS A 372 26.22 -11.42 -12.49
C CYS A 372 26.36 -10.54 -13.74
N VAL A 373 25.34 -9.76 -14.08
CA VAL A 373 25.28 -8.93 -15.31
C VAL A 373 25.19 -7.43 -15.00
N GLY A 374 25.32 -7.07 -13.71
CA GLY A 374 25.29 -5.70 -13.20
C GLY A 374 24.77 -5.62 -11.76
N PRO A 375 24.90 -4.45 -11.10
CA PRO A 375 24.31 -4.21 -9.80
C PRO A 375 22.81 -3.98 -9.92
N GLY A 376 22.00 -4.84 -9.29
CA GLY A 376 20.58 -4.60 -9.04
C GLY A 376 19.63 -5.52 -9.80
N VAL A 377 18.44 -5.68 -9.19
CA VAL A 377 17.32 -6.47 -9.67
C VAL A 377 16.87 -6.01 -11.08
N TYR A 378 16.88 -6.91 -12.07
CA TYR A 378 16.15 -6.69 -13.32
C TYR A 378 14.70 -7.14 -13.15
N GLU A 379 13.80 -6.18 -13.28
CA GLU A 379 12.34 -6.38 -13.29
C GLU A 379 11.88 -6.47 -14.74
N LEU A 380 11.36 -7.62 -15.15
CA LEU A 380 10.82 -7.82 -16.49
C LEU A 380 9.30 -7.77 -16.46
N ASN A 381 8.75 -6.73 -17.09
CA ASN A 381 7.31 -6.56 -17.25
C ASN A 381 6.89 -6.94 -18.68
N VAL A 382 6.17 -8.04 -18.83
CA VAL A 382 5.70 -8.52 -20.13
C VAL A 382 4.24 -8.14 -20.31
N LEU A 383 3.97 -7.17 -21.19
CA LEU A 383 2.61 -6.74 -21.51
C LEU A 383 2.01 -7.60 -22.62
N ILE A 384 0.92 -8.29 -22.31
CA ILE A 384 0.08 -9.01 -23.26
C ILE A 384 -1.15 -8.16 -23.56
N PRO A 385 -1.24 -7.51 -24.73
CA PRO A 385 -2.35 -6.64 -25.06
C PRO A 385 -3.66 -7.42 -25.15
N TYR A 386 -4.77 -6.80 -24.75
CA TYR A 386 -6.08 -7.46 -24.79
C TYR A 386 -6.48 -7.96 -26.18
N ALA A 387 -5.99 -7.35 -27.25
CA ALA A 387 -6.21 -7.83 -28.61
C ALA A 387 -5.67 -9.25 -28.84
N ALA A 388 -4.50 -9.57 -28.26
CA ALA A 388 -3.90 -10.90 -28.33
C ALA A 388 -4.52 -11.87 -27.32
N LEU A 389 -4.94 -11.36 -26.15
CA LEU A 389 -5.54 -12.16 -25.09
C LEU A 389 -6.98 -12.58 -25.40
N ARG A 390 -7.71 -11.80 -26.19
CA ARG A 390 -9.17 -11.94 -26.42
C ARG A 390 -9.63 -13.35 -26.82
N PRO A 391 -8.95 -14.13 -27.69
CA PRO A 391 -9.35 -15.51 -28.00
C PRO A 391 -9.36 -16.44 -26.78
N TYR A 392 -8.55 -16.10 -25.78
CA TYR A 392 -8.37 -16.86 -24.55
C TYR A 392 -9.22 -16.33 -23.40
N ILE A 393 -9.96 -15.22 -23.54
CA ILE A 393 -10.81 -14.72 -22.46
C ILE A 393 -12.04 -15.61 -22.37
N ARG A 394 -12.34 -16.13 -21.17
CA ARG A 394 -13.56 -16.93 -20.94
C ARG A 394 -14.80 -16.11 -21.25
N PRO A 395 -15.73 -16.62 -22.07
CA PRO A 395 -17.03 -15.99 -22.23
C PRO A 395 -17.69 -15.79 -20.87
N ASN A 396 -18.29 -14.62 -20.65
CA ASN A 396 -18.96 -14.26 -19.39
C ASN A 396 -18.06 -14.24 -18.15
N SER A 397 -16.72 -14.22 -18.28
CA SER A 397 -15.86 -13.91 -17.13
C SER A 397 -16.00 -12.45 -16.73
N ALA A 398 -15.57 -12.11 -15.51
CA ALA A 398 -15.50 -10.72 -15.07
C ALA A 398 -14.64 -9.88 -16.03
N LEU A 399 -13.53 -10.44 -16.53
CA LEU A 399 -12.69 -9.79 -17.53
C LEU A 399 -13.42 -9.58 -18.86
N ALA A 400 -14.20 -10.54 -19.34
CA ALA A 400 -14.97 -10.39 -20.57
C ALA A 400 -16.00 -9.25 -20.48
N ARG A 401 -16.61 -9.05 -19.30
CA ARG A 401 -17.56 -7.97 -19.04
C ARG A 401 -16.88 -6.61 -18.79
N ALA A 402 -15.69 -6.63 -18.19
CA ALA A 402 -14.90 -5.44 -17.92
C ALA A 402 -14.34 -4.79 -19.19
N LEU A 403 -14.04 -5.59 -20.21
CA LEU A 403 -13.46 -5.09 -21.46
C LEU A 403 -14.53 -4.60 -22.43
N PRO A 404 -14.34 -3.43 -23.06
CA PRO A 404 -15.24 -2.97 -24.11
C PRO A 404 -15.23 -3.98 -25.27
N ALA A 405 -16.39 -4.17 -25.89
CA ALA A 405 -16.51 -4.99 -27.10
C ALA A 405 -15.50 -4.48 -28.16
N PRO A 406 -14.86 -5.37 -28.93
CA PRO A 406 -14.00 -4.93 -30.02
C PRO A 406 -14.79 -3.97 -30.91
N ALA A 407 -14.22 -2.79 -31.18
CA ALA A 407 -14.76 -1.89 -32.19
C ALA A 407 -14.92 -2.71 -33.48
N ARG A 408 -16.15 -2.79 -34.00
CA ARG A 408 -16.39 -3.42 -35.30
C ARG A 408 -15.54 -2.65 -36.30
N ARG A 409 -14.57 -3.33 -36.92
CA ARG A 409 -13.85 -2.73 -38.05
C ARG A 409 -14.91 -2.36 -39.10
N PRO A 410 -14.94 -1.10 -39.57
CA PRO A 410 -15.92 -0.66 -40.55
C PRO A 410 -15.85 -1.46 -41.84
#